data_AF-A0A800A4T8-F1
#
_entry.id   AF-A0A800A4T8-F1
#
_cell.length_a   1.000
_cell.length_b   1.000
_cell.length_c   1.000
_cell.angle_alpha   90.00
_cell.angle_beta   90.00
_cell.angle_gamma   90.00
#
_symmetry.space_group_name_H-M   'P 1'
#
loop_
_entity.id
_entity.type
_entity.pdbx_description
1 polymer ?
#
loop_
_entity_poly.entity_id
_entity_poly.type
_entity_poly.pdbx_seq_one_letter_code
_entity_poly.pdbx_strand_id
1 'polypeptide(L)'
;MKMVELTSSFKLDYEALDKDHERLADLVNEIVEAIDNEDGANCEELVVDFVKSAKSHFAKEEALLAKVGFPNVEKHHDHHKNLNTKMD
;
A
#
# COMPACT_ATOMS: atom_id res chain seq x y z
N MET A 1 -15.69 8.35 -10.05
CA MET A 1 -15.85 6.87 -10.06
C MET A 1 -14.60 6.29 -9.44
N LYS A 2 -14.69 5.31 -8.54
CA LYS A 2 -13.46 4.69 -7.98
C LYS A 2 -12.73 3.92 -9.08
N MET A 3 -11.44 4.17 -9.24
CA MET A 3 -10.58 3.47 -10.18
C MET A 3 -10.11 2.13 -9.63
N VAL A 4 -9.89 2.06 -8.32
CA VAL A 4 -9.47 0.86 -7.61
C VAL A 4 -10.55 0.46 -6.61
N GLU A 5 -10.97 -0.79 -6.67
CA GLU A 5 -11.87 -1.41 -5.71
C GLU A 5 -11.25 -2.74 -5.24
N LEU A 6 -11.06 -2.87 -3.93
CA LEU A 6 -10.59 -4.13 -3.35
C LEU A 6 -11.75 -5.10 -3.23
N THR A 7 -11.70 -6.15 -4.03
CA THR A 7 -12.63 -7.28 -3.91
C THR A 7 -12.27 -8.13 -2.68
N SER A 8 -13.16 -9.04 -2.30
CA SER A 8 -12.91 -9.97 -1.18
C SER A 8 -11.65 -10.84 -1.37
N SER A 9 -11.14 -11.02 -2.59
CA SER A 9 -9.90 -11.79 -2.83
C SER A 9 -8.64 -11.09 -2.33
N PHE A 10 -8.72 -9.80 -1.96
CA PHE A 10 -7.61 -9.05 -1.35
C PHE A 10 -7.65 -9.06 0.18
N LYS A 11 -8.68 -9.64 0.79
CA LYS A 11 -8.80 -9.71 2.25
C LYS A 11 -8.02 -10.90 2.81
N LEU A 12 -7.24 -10.62 3.85
CA LEU A 12 -6.41 -11.59 4.56
C LEU A 12 -7.09 -12.13 5.84
N ASP A 13 -8.31 -11.65 6.14
CA ASP A 13 -8.99 -11.85 7.43
C ASP A 13 -8.12 -11.40 8.61
N TYR A 14 -7.31 -10.36 8.39
CA TYR A 14 -6.43 -9.76 9.37
C TYR A 14 -6.62 -8.25 9.33
N GLU A 15 -7.53 -7.77 10.19
CA GLU A 15 -8.09 -6.42 10.16
C GLU A 15 -7.05 -5.31 10.02
N ALA A 16 -5.90 -5.42 10.69
CA ALA A 16 -4.87 -4.40 10.63
C ALA A 16 -4.21 -4.28 9.24
N LEU A 17 -4.00 -5.40 8.54
CA LEU A 17 -3.42 -5.39 7.19
C LEU A 17 -4.48 -5.07 6.14
N ASP A 18 -5.71 -5.56 6.33
CA ASP A 18 -6.83 -5.23 5.45
C ASP A 18 -7.11 -3.73 5.43
N LYS A 19 -7.07 -3.07 6.60
CA LYS A 19 -7.18 -1.59 6.68
C LYS A 19 -6.05 -0.86 6.00
N ASP A 20 -4.82 -1.39 6.08
CA ASP A 20 -3.68 -0.81 5.38
C ASP A 20 -3.90 -0.92 3.85
N HIS A 21 -4.36 -2.07 3.34
CA HIS A 21 -4.72 -2.22 1.92
C HIS A 21 -5.85 -1.28 1.50
N GLU A 22 -6.92 -1.17 2.29
CA GLU A 22 -8.02 -0.24 2.02
C GLU A 22 -7.53 1.21 1.92
N ARG A 23 -6.66 1.65 2.84
CA ARG A 23 -6.07 2.99 2.78
C ARG A 23 -5.21 3.18 1.53
N LEU A 24 -4.41 2.19 1.12
CA LEU A 24 -3.63 2.28 -0.11
C LEU A 24 -4.52 2.41 -1.34
N ALA A 25 -5.61 1.66 -1.41
CA ALA A 25 -6.58 1.75 -2.51
C ALA A 25 -7.30 3.11 -2.52
N ASP A 26 -7.69 3.63 -1.37
CA ASP A 26 -8.31 4.96 -1.26
C ASP A 26 -7.34 6.07 -1.67
N LEU A 27 -6.06 6.01 -1.27
CA LEU A 27 -5.01 6.94 -1.73
C LEU A 27 -4.85 6.93 -3.26
N VAL A 28 -4.88 5.76 -3.89
CA VAL A 28 -4.82 5.68 -5.37
C VAL A 28 -6.04 6.34 -6.00
N ASN A 29 -7.23 6.14 -5.44
CA ASN A 29 -8.43 6.80 -5.92
C ASN A 29 -8.38 8.32 -5.75
N GLU A 30 -7.90 8.81 -4.60
CA GLU A 30 -7.70 10.24 -4.30
C GLU A 30 -6.68 10.87 -5.28
N ILE A 31 -5.58 10.17 -5.58
CA ILE A 31 -4.58 10.62 -6.55
C ILE A 31 -5.20 10.77 -7.95
N VAL A 32 -5.97 9.79 -8.41
CA VAL A 32 -6.62 9.89 -9.72
C VAL A 32 -7.61 11.05 -9.76
N GLU A 33 -8.39 11.25 -8.70
CA GLU A 33 -9.30 12.40 -8.61
C GLU A 33 -8.56 13.74 -8.64
N ALA A 34 -7.42 13.86 -7.96
CA ALA A 34 -6.60 15.07 -8.01
C ALA A 34 -6.05 15.33 -9.44
N ILE A 35 -5.64 14.27 -10.15
CA ILE A 35 -5.20 14.35 -11.56
C ILE A 35 -6.35 14.82 -12.45
N ASP A 36 -7.53 14.20 -12.34
CA ASP A 36 -8.70 14.52 -13.15
C ASP A 36 -9.19 15.97 -12.93
N ASN A 37 -8.97 16.51 -11.73
CA ASN A 37 -9.30 17.89 -11.37
C ASN A 37 -8.17 18.89 -11.68
N GLU A 38 -7.07 18.45 -12.30
CA GLU A 38 -5.86 19.25 -12.57
C GLU A 38 -5.25 19.90 -11.30
N ASP A 39 -5.46 19.28 -10.13
CA ASP A 39 -4.95 19.74 -8.83
C ASP A 39 -3.58 19.11 -8.53
N GLY A 40 -2.55 19.67 -9.17
CA GLY A 40 -1.18 19.16 -9.07
C GLY A 40 -0.59 19.22 -7.66
N ALA A 41 -0.94 20.24 -6.86
CA ALA A 41 -0.41 20.40 -5.51
C ALA A 41 -0.94 19.31 -4.57
N ASN A 42 -2.25 19.07 -4.59
CA ASN A 42 -2.86 17.99 -3.84
C ASN A 42 -2.37 16.61 -4.31
N CYS A 43 -2.20 16.43 -5.63
CA CYS A 43 -1.65 15.20 -6.18
C CYS A 43 -0.24 14.90 -5.63
N GLU A 44 0.64 15.90 -5.54
CA GLU A 44 1.99 15.74 -4.97
C GLU A 44 1.94 15.29 -3.51
N GLU A 45 1.09 15.93 -2.68
CA GLU A 45 0.91 15.56 -1.27
C GLU A 45 0.38 14.12 -1.12
N LEU A 46 -0.62 13.74 -1.91
CA LEU A 46 -1.22 12.41 -1.87
C LEU A 46 -0.23 11.31 -2.30
N VAL A 47 0.64 11.57 -3.28
CA VAL A 47 1.70 10.63 -3.68
C VAL A 47 2.71 10.41 -2.56
N VAL A 48 3.09 11.47 -1.83
CA VAL A 48 3.96 11.34 -0.66
C VAL A 48 3.31 10.48 0.42
N ASP A 49 2.02 10.70 0.69
CA ASP A 49 1.25 9.91 1.65
C ASP A 49 1.08 8.45 1.23
N PHE A 50 0.90 8.17 -0.07
CA PHE A 50 0.89 6.82 -0.62
C PHE A 50 2.22 6.10 -0.38
N VAL A 51 3.35 6.72 -0.74
CA VAL A 51 4.68 6.11 -0.54
C VAL A 51 4.94 5.82 0.93
N LYS A 52 4.61 6.77 1.82
CA LYS A 52 4.75 6.58 3.27
C LYS A 52 3.87 5.44 3.79
N SER A 53 2.62 5.38 3.33
CA SER A 53 1.67 4.34 3.74
C SER A 53 2.12 2.96 3.26
N ALA A 54 2.62 2.84 2.02
CA ALA A 54 3.11 1.59 1.46
C ALA A 54 4.35 1.09 2.22
N LYS A 55 5.34 1.96 2.46
CA LYS A 55 6.54 1.63 3.24
C LYS A 55 6.18 1.18 4.67
N SER A 56 5.20 1.84 5.30
CA SER A 56 4.72 1.45 6.63
C SER A 56 4.00 0.11 6.63
N HIS A 57 3.15 -0.16 5.65
CA HIS A 57 2.44 -1.42 5.47
C HIS A 57 3.41 -2.59 5.33
N PHE A 58 4.40 -2.48 4.42
CA PHE A 58 5.42 -3.50 4.20
C PHE A 58 6.17 -3.85 5.49
N ALA A 59 6.60 -2.85 6.26
CA ALA A 59 7.30 -3.08 7.51
C ALA A 59 6.44 -3.81 8.57
N LYS A 60 5.14 -3.49 8.65
CA LYS A 60 4.21 -4.18 9.57
C LYS A 60 3.98 -5.63 9.15
N GLU A 61 3.77 -5.87 7.85
CA GLU A 61 3.54 -7.21 7.31
C GLU A 61 4.78 -8.08 7.49
N GLU A 62 5.96 -7.58 7.15
CA GLU A 62 7.22 -8.32 7.33
C GLU A 62 7.49 -8.68 8.80
N ALA A 63 7.21 -7.75 9.72
CA ALA A 63 7.31 -8.02 11.15
C ALA A 63 6.34 -9.12 11.61
N LEU A 64 5.11 -9.14 11.06
CA LEU A 64 4.14 -10.20 11.32
C LEU A 64 4.62 -11.54 10.75
N LEU A 65 5.03 -11.57 9.48
CA LEU A 65 5.50 -12.78 8.79
C LEU A 65 6.70 -13.41 9.49
N ALA A 66 7.66 -12.58 9.94
CA ALA A 66 8.80 -13.04 10.73
C ALA A 66 8.36 -13.59 12.09
N LYS A 67 7.45 -12.90 12.79
CA LYS A 67 6.95 -13.32 14.10
C LYS A 67 6.24 -14.67 14.07
N VAL A 68 5.50 -14.97 12.99
CA VAL A 68 4.77 -16.24 12.84
C VAL A 68 5.58 -17.33 12.16
N GLY A 69 6.83 -17.06 11.77
CA GLY A 69 7.69 -18.03 11.10
C GLY A 69 7.22 -18.40 9.70
N PHE A 70 6.71 -17.44 8.93
CA PHE A 70 6.24 -17.68 7.57
C PHE A 70 7.38 -18.24 6.69
N PRO A 71 7.22 -19.42 6.04
CA PRO A 71 8.33 -20.08 5.34
C PRO A 71 8.98 -19.26 4.22
N ASN A 72 8.26 -18.31 3.62
CA ASN A 72 8.75 -17.51 2.49
C ASN A 72 9.02 -16.04 2.86
N VAL A 73 9.31 -15.75 4.14
CA VAL A 73 9.53 -14.38 4.61
C VAL A 73 10.64 -13.65 3.85
N GLU A 74 11.75 -14.32 3.52
CA GLU A 74 12.85 -13.70 2.77
C GLU A 74 12.43 -13.30 1.36
N LYS A 75 11.73 -14.19 0.65
CA LYS A 75 11.20 -13.89 -0.70
C LYS A 75 10.21 -12.73 -0.67
N HIS A 76 9.38 -12.63 0.36
CA HIS A 76 8.42 -11.54 0.53
C HIS A 76 9.13 -10.22 0.81
N HIS A 77 10.12 -10.22 1.72
CA HIS A 77 10.96 -9.06 2.01
C HIS A 77 11.71 -8.56 0.77
N ASP A 78 12.29 -9.45 -0.03
CA ASP A 78 12.98 -9.07 -1.27
C ASP A 78 12.04 -8.41 -2.28
N HIS A 79 10.79 -8.88 -2.35
CA HIS A 79 9.77 -8.26 -3.19
C HIS A 79 9.45 -6.83 -2.73
N HIS A 80 9.20 -6.63 -1.44
CA HIS A 80 8.96 -5.30 -0.87
C HIS A 80 10.17 -4.37 -0.99
N LYS A 81 11.38 -4.89 -0.80
CA LYS A 81 12.61 -4.13 -1.01
C LYS A 81 12.71 -3.63 -2.46
N ASN A 82 12.37 -4.47 -3.45
CA ASN A 82 12.33 -4.04 -4.85
C ASN A 82 11.30 -2.93 -5.09
N LEU A 83 10.11 -3.02 -4.48
CA LEU A 83 9.09 -1.99 -4.57
C LEU A 83 9.53 -0.69 -3.91
N ASN A 84 10.14 -0.76 -2.72
CA ASN A 84 10.68 0.41 -2.02
C ASN A 84 11.70 1.17 -2.87
N THR A 85 12.62 0.47 -3.54
CA THR A 85 13.60 1.09 -4.45
C THR A 85 12.96 1.81 -5.64
N LYS A 86 11.75 1.43 -6.06
CA LYS A 86 11.01 2.14 -7.14
C LYS A 86 10.28 3.39 -6.63
N MET A 87 10.20 3.56 -5.31
CA MET A 87 9.56 4.69 -4.63
C MET A 87 10.58 5.61 -3.93
N ASP A 88 11.86 5.47 -4.29
CA ASP A 88 12.96 6.37 -3.91
C ASP A 88 13.32 7.26 -5.10
#